data_AF-A0A8J6ZC06-F1
#
_entry.id   AF-A0A8J6ZC06-F1
#
_cell.length_a   1.000
_cell.length_b   1.000
_cell.length_c   1.000
_cell.angle_alpha   90.00
_cell.angle_beta   90.00
_cell.angle_gamma   90.00
#
_symmetry.space_group_name_H-M   'P 1'
#
loop_
_entity.id
_entity.type
_entity.pdbx_description
1 polymer ?
#
loop_
_entity_poly.entity_id
_entity_poly.type
_entity_poly.pdbx_seq_one_letter_code
_entity_poly.pdbx_strand_id
1 'polypeptide(L)'
;YQYVDKPMIYLTRDTQRHNELGKAILNVSYLVDGQDLDAIAAMIQRVIIDGNDYRAADRREVFDKYLNSPKVNGVLASEFIYRSVVDEFKETSDNTE
;
A
#
# COMPACT_ATOMS: atom_id res chain seq x y z
N TYR A 1 -6.11 3.66 2.20
CA TYR A 1 -5.60 4.87 1.51
C TYR A 1 -5.07 4.55 0.12
N GLN A 2 -4.12 3.63 -0.05
CA GLN A 2 -3.54 3.31 -1.38
C GLN A 2 -4.58 2.95 -2.47
N TYR A 3 -5.71 2.34 -2.09
CA TYR A 3 -6.83 2.00 -3.00
C TYR A 3 -7.54 3.19 -3.67
N VAL A 4 -7.39 4.43 -3.18
CA VAL A 4 -8.01 5.61 -3.83
C VAL A 4 -7.06 6.31 -4.80
N ASP A 5 -5.85 5.79 -4.98
CA ASP A 5 -4.79 6.30 -5.86
C ASP A 5 -4.57 7.82 -5.76
N LYS A 6 -4.51 8.31 -4.52
CA LYS A 6 -4.20 9.70 -4.21
C LYS A 6 -2.76 9.84 -3.70
N PRO A 7 -2.07 10.96 -3.99
CA PRO A 7 -0.75 11.24 -3.44
C PRO A 7 -0.77 11.23 -1.92
N MET A 8 0.30 10.71 -1.30
CA MET A 8 0.48 10.63 0.14
C MET A 8 1.80 11.28 0.54
N ILE A 9 1.75 12.28 1.41
CA ILE A 9 2.93 12.83 2.08
C ILE A 9 3.17 12.02 3.35
N TYR A 10 4.37 11.50 3.50
CA TYR A 10 4.81 10.77 4.67
C TYR A 10 5.79 11.62 5.47
N LEU A 11 5.40 11.93 6.70
CA LEU A 11 6.23 12.70 7.63
C LEU A 11 7.21 11.76 8.35
N THR A 12 8.49 11.89 8.04
CA THR A 12 9.55 11.04 8.57
C THR A 12 9.89 11.41 10.01
N ARG A 13 10.25 10.40 10.81
CA ARG A 13 10.79 10.56 12.17
C ARG A 13 11.87 9.50 12.41
N ASP A 14 12.92 9.86 13.14
CA ASP A 14 14.10 9.00 13.39
C ASP A 14 13.78 7.64 14.06
N THR A 15 12.62 7.53 14.72
CA THR A 15 12.24 6.32 15.46
C THR A 15 11.45 5.31 14.63
N GLN A 16 11.12 5.62 13.38
CA GLN A 16 10.26 4.76 12.56
C GLN A 16 11.02 3.55 12.02
N ARG A 17 10.43 2.36 12.19
CA ARG A 17 10.92 1.12 11.58
C ARG A 17 9.85 0.54 10.66
N HIS A 18 10.28 0.08 9.48
CA HIS A 18 9.41 -0.45 8.44
C HIS A 18 9.83 -1.85 8.04
N ASN A 19 8.83 -2.73 7.87
CA ASN A 19 9.02 -4.00 7.18
C ASN A 19 9.17 -3.77 5.66
N GLU A 20 9.38 -4.84 4.90
CA GLU A 20 9.62 -4.75 3.46
C GLU A 20 8.48 -4.07 2.68
N LEU A 21 7.22 -4.37 3.05
CA LEU A 21 6.06 -3.70 2.45
C LEU A 21 6.07 -2.20 2.75
N GLY A 22 6.35 -1.82 4.00
CA GLY A 22 6.45 -0.42 4.41
C GLY A 22 7.54 0.32 3.63
N LYS A 23 8.73 -0.29 3.46
CA LYS A 23 9.82 0.29 2.66
C LYS A 23 9.42 0.48 1.19
N ALA A 24 8.75 -0.51 0.59
CA ALA A 24 8.27 -0.41 -0.79
C ALA A 24 7.28 0.74 -0.98
N ILE A 25 6.35 0.93 -0.04
CA ILE A 25 5.39 2.04 -0.07
C ILE A 25 6.10 3.39 0.13
N LEU A 26 7.07 3.47 1.04
CA LEU A 26 7.80 4.72 1.30
C LEU A 26 8.67 5.17 0.13
N ASN A 27 9.28 4.23 -0.59
CA ASN A 27 10.10 4.54 -1.78
C ASN A 27 9.31 5.25 -2.88
N VAL A 28 7.98 5.11 -2.89
CA VAL A 28 7.08 5.75 -3.87
C VAL A 28 6.19 6.83 -3.26
N SER A 29 6.45 7.20 -2.00
CA SER A 29 5.74 8.27 -1.28
C SER A 29 6.54 9.58 -1.31
N TYR A 30 5.86 10.69 -0.99
CA TYR A 30 6.55 11.98 -0.79
C TYR A 30 7.04 12.06 0.65
N LEU A 31 8.34 11.90 0.86
CA LEU A 31 8.94 11.96 2.19
C LEU A 31 9.30 13.40 2.54
N VAL A 32 8.89 13.85 3.73
CA VAL A 32 9.23 15.16 4.27
C VAL A 32 9.53 15.01 5.75
N ASP A 33 10.53 15.73 6.27
CA ASP A 33 10.75 15.78 7.72
C ASP A 33 9.51 16.36 8.41
N GLY A 34 8.99 15.64 9.41
CA GLY A 34 7.82 16.07 10.17
C GLY A 34 8.02 17.35 10.99
N GLN A 35 9.26 17.80 11.18
CA GLN A 35 9.59 19.05 11.88
C GLN A 35 9.79 20.24 10.93
N ASP A 36 9.92 20.00 9.63
CA ASP A 36 10.14 21.04 8.62
C ASP A 36 8.81 21.53 8.03
N LEU A 37 8.19 22.52 8.69
CA LEU A 37 6.90 23.06 8.28
C LEU A 37 6.93 23.72 6.90
N ASP A 38 8.07 24.32 6.50
CA ASP A 38 8.22 24.97 5.21
C ASP A 38 8.27 23.93 4.08
N ALA A 39 9.02 22.84 4.27
CA ALA A 39 9.05 21.73 3.32
C ALA A 39 7.68 21.03 3.21
N ILE A 40 6.95 20.90 4.31
CA ILE A 40 5.58 20.34 4.31
C ILE A 40 4.66 21.23 3.47
N ALA A 41 4.66 22.55 3.71
CA ALA A 41 3.83 23.49 2.98
C ALA A 41 4.17 23.49 1.47
N ALA A 42 5.45 23.50 1.12
CA ALA A 42 5.91 23.43 -0.26
C ALA A 42 5.47 22.14 -0.95
N MET A 43 5.54 20.99 -0.26
CA MET A 43 5.11 19.71 -0.82
C MET A 43 3.60 19.66 -1.05
N ILE A 44 2.80 20.18 -0.10
CA ILE A 44 1.34 20.29 -0.24
C ILE A 44 0.99 21.16 -1.43
N GLN A 45 1.59 22.35 -1.55
CA GLN A 45 1.33 23.25 -2.67
C GLN A 45 1.59 22.56 -4.00
N ARG A 46 2.79 22.00 -4.17
CA ARG A 46 3.20 21.37 -5.44
C ARG A 46 2.38 20.14 -5.81
N VAL A 47 2.20 19.20 -4.89
CA VAL A 47 1.63 17.88 -5.21
C VAL A 47 0.12 17.90 -5.13
N ILE A 48 -0.44 18.55 -4.10
CA ILE A 48 -1.87 18.49 -3.81
C ILE A 48 -2.62 19.63 -4.49
N ILE A 49 -2.12 20.87 -4.38
CA ILE A 49 -2.82 22.05 -4.92
C ILE A 49 -2.55 22.22 -6.41
N ASP A 50 -1.28 22.18 -6.83
CA ASP A 50 -0.89 22.34 -8.23
C ASP A 50 -1.06 21.03 -9.04
N GLY A 51 -1.31 19.91 -8.36
CA GLY A 51 -1.58 18.61 -8.99
C GLY A 51 -0.38 17.92 -9.63
N ASN A 52 0.86 18.32 -9.28
CA ASN A 52 2.08 17.72 -9.82
C ASN A 52 2.44 16.40 -9.11
N ASP A 53 1.60 15.37 -9.28
CA ASP A 53 1.81 14.03 -8.72
C ASP A 53 2.79 13.20 -9.57
N TYR A 54 4.07 13.56 -9.53
CA TYR A 54 5.13 12.89 -10.31
C TYR A 54 5.44 11.44 -9.86
N ARG A 55 4.87 10.97 -8.74
CA ARG A 55 5.00 9.59 -8.24
C ARG A 55 3.77 8.71 -8.53
N ALA A 56 2.77 9.21 -9.26
CA ALA A 56 1.53 8.49 -9.50
C ALA A 56 1.76 7.10 -10.14
N ALA A 57 2.62 7.03 -11.15
CA ALA A 57 2.94 5.79 -11.86
C ALA A 57 3.64 4.77 -10.94
N ASP A 58 4.72 5.19 -10.27
CA ASP A 58 5.48 4.34 -9.34
C ASP A 58 4.58 3.79 -8.22
N ARG A 59 3.72 4.65 -7.66
CA ARG A 59 2.77 4.26 -6.60
C ARG A 59 1.78 3.20 -7.09
N ARG A 60 1.26 3.34 -8.32
CA ARG A 60 0.34 2.37 -8.91
C ARG A 60 1.01 1.02 -9.14
N GLU A 61 2.28 1.01 -9.56
CA GLU A 61 3.05 -0.23 -9.71
C GLU A 61 3.23 -0.96 -8.37
N VAL A 62 3.61 -0.23 -7.31
CA VAL A 62 3.72 -0.80 -5.96
C VAL A 62 2.37 -1.31 -5.46
N PHE A 63 1.29 -0.56 -5.67
CA PHE A 63 -0.06 -1.01 -5.30
C PHE A 63 -0.43 -2.30 -6.02
N ASP A 64 -0.20 -2.38 -7.33
CA ASP A 64 -0.52 -3.55 -8.13
C ASP A 64 0.28 -4.78 -7.72
N LYS A 65 1.54 -4.60 -7.33
CA LYS A 65 2.42 -5.68 -6.90
C LYS A 65 2.06 -6.24 -5.52
N TYR A 66 1.70 -5.38 -4.56
CA TYR A 66 1.60 -5.79 -3.16
C TYR A 66 0.18 -5.81 -2.59
N LEU A 67 -0.75 -5.02 -3.15
CA LEU A 67 -2.05 -4.75 -2.53
C LEU A 67 -3.22 -5.11 -3.44
N ASN A 68 -3.06 -5.09 -4.76
CA ASN A 68 -4.14 -5.35 -5.71
C ASN A 68 -4.45 -6.86 -5.86
N SER A 69 -5.02 -7.45 -4.82
CA SER A 69 -5.34 -8.89 -4.76
C SER A 69 -6.18 -9.38 -5.96
N PRO A 70 -7.21 -8.65 -6.46
CA PRO A 70 -7.94 -9.07 -7.65
C PRO A 70 -7.09 -9.14 -8.91
N LYS A 71 -6.12 -8.24 -9.08
CA LYS A 71 -5.19 -8.28 -10.22
C LYS A 71 -4.21 -9.44 -10.13
N VAL A 72 -3.81 -9.84 -8.91
CA VAL A 72 -2.85 -10.93 -8.69
C VAL A 72 -3.52 -12.31 -8.72
N ASN A 73 -4.66 -12.46 -8.04
CA ASN A 73 -5.31 -13.76 -7.79
C ASN A 73 -6.60 -13.96 -8.62
N GLY A 74 -7.06 -12.95 -9.34
CA GLY A 74 -8.33 -12.98 -10.09
C GLY A 74 -9.59 -12.90 -9.21
N VAL A 75 -9.44 -12.89 -7.88
CA VAL A 75 -10.55 -12.86 -6.91
C VAL A 75 -10.32 -11.84 -5.82
N LEU A 76 -11.39 -11.45 -5.12
CA LEU A 76 -11.28 -10.62 -3.93
C LEU A 76 -10.50 -11.34 -2.83
N ALA A 77 -9.79 -10.58 -1.99
CA ALA A 77 -9.08 -11.15 -0.85
C ALA A 77 -10.00 -11.93 0.10
N SER A 78 -11.23 -11.44 0.32
CA SER A 78 -12.24 -12.12 1.13
C SER A 78 -12.64 -13.47 0.53
N GLU A 79 -12.77 -13.54 -0.79
CA GLU A 79 -13.11 -14.76 -1.49
C GLU A 79 -11.94 -15.75 -1.48
N PHE A 80 -10.71 -15.25 -1.65
CA PHE A 80 -9.50 -16.06 -1.52
C PHE A 80 -9.42 -16.72 -0.14
N ILE A 81 -9.59 -15.94 0.94
CA ILE A 81 -9.57 -16.43 2.32
C ILE A 81 -10.68 -17.46 2.54
N TYR A 82 -11.91 -17.17 2.08
CA TYR A 82 -13.02 -18.09 2.22
C TYR A 82 -12.73 -19.45 1.57
N ARG A 83 -12.21 -19.44 0.34
CA ARG A 83 -11.82 -20.67 -0.39
C ARG A 83 -10.73 -21.43 0.36
N SER A 84 -9.65 -20.77 0.79
CA SER A 84 -8.57 -21.39 1.56
C SER A 84 -9.08 -22.10 2.80
N VAL A 85 -9.96 -21.44 3.56
CA VAL A 85 -10.52 -22.01 4.80
C VAL A 85 -11.42 -23.21 4.50
N VAL A 86 -12.29 -23.12 3.49
CA VAL A 86 -13.18 -24.23 3.11
C VAL A 86 -12.40 -25.44 2.62
N ASP A 87 -11.34 -25.22 1.84
CA ASP A 87 -10.51 -26.30 1.30
C ASP A 87 -9.73 -27.01 2.42
N GLU A 88 -9.17 -26.27 3.39
CA GLU A 88 -8.51 -26.83 4.57
C GLU A 88 -9.46 -27.70 5.44
N PHE A 89 -10.71 -27.26 5.60
CA PHE A 89 -11.71 -28.06 6.32
C PHE A 89 -12.05 -29.38 5.59
N LYS A 90 -12.11 -29.38 4.25
CA LYS A 90 -12.39 -30.59 3.47
C LYS A 90 -11.24 -31.59 3.56
N GLU A 91 -10.01 -31.12 3.41
CA GLU A 91 -8.82 -31.97 3.55
C GLU A 91 -8.71 -32.59 4.95
N THR A 92 -9.13 -31.87 5.98
CA THR A 92 -9.14 -32.38 7.35
C THR A 92 -10.23 -33.45 7.55
N SER A 93 -11.42 -33.26 6.99
CA SER A 93 -12.49 -34.26 7.07
C SER A 93 -12.16 -35.56 6.33
N ASP A 94 -11.49 -35.48 5.17
CA ASP A 94 -11.13 -36.66 4.39
C ASP A 94 -9.97 -37.47 5.00
N ASN A 95 -9.14 -36.87 5.86
CA ASN A 95 -8.04 -37.55 6.56
C ASN A 95 -8.44 -38.17 7.91
N THR A 96 -9.70 -38.05 8.32
CA THR A 96 -10.21 -38.57 9.61
C THR A 96 -11.17 -39.75 9.46
N GLU A 97 -11.40 -40.25 8.23
CA GLU A 97 -12.05 -41.53 7.91
C GLU A 97 -11.02 -42.63 7.61
#